data_AF-A0A673XGQ5-F1
#
_entry.id   AF-A0A673XGQ5-F1
#
_cell.length_a   1.000
_cell.length_b   1.000
_cell.length_c   1.000
_cell.angle_alpha   90.00
_cell.angle_beta   90.00
_cell.angle_gamma   90.00
#
_symmetry.space_group_name_H-M   'P 1'
#
loop_
_entity.id
_entity.type
_entity.pdbx_description
1 polymer ?
#
loop_
_entity_poly.entity_id
_entity_poly.type
_entity_poly.pdbx_seq_one_letter_code
_entity_poly.pdbx_strand_id
1 'polypeptide(L)'
;MYCSSECRQAAADQYHQALCLGQSQEDPDHPVNKLKDAWRSMHYPPETSSIMLMARMVATVKQAQDKCCWQKLFFQFCSRAANEEEEIAHKLLGEKFQGHLTLLQALFTTALYDDHLDMWFTPEGFRSLFALVGTNGQGIGTSSLSQWVHACDALELSSQQREQLDSFIDQLYKDIEKETGDFLNCEGSGLFLLQSSCNHSCIPKAEASFPNNNFLLHLSALSDISPGEEICISYLDCCQRDRSCHSRQKILRENYLFVCSCPKCVSQMDELDLTSSEEGDDMEEEITDV
;
A
#
# COMPACT_ATOMS: atom_id res chain seq x y z
N MET A 1 13.08 16.72 2.50
CA MET A 1 12.77 18.11 2.91
C MET A 1 11.86 18.07 4.14
N TYR A 2 11.80 19.16 4.91
CA TYR A 2 10.94 19.26 6.10
C TYR A 2 10.25 20.63 6.11
N CYS A 3 9.02 20.70 6.59
CA CYS A 3 8.26 21.95 6.68
C CYS A 3 8.76 22.88 7.81
N SER A 4 9.44 22.34 8.83
CA SER A 4 10.03 23.14 9.90
C SER A 4 11.25 22.47 10.55
N SER A 5 11.97 23.22 11.40
CA SER A 5 13.06 22.71 12.24
C SER A 5 12.58 21.62 13.20
N GLU A 6 11.38 21.77 13.74
CA GLU A 6 10.76 20.84 14.69
C GLU A 6 10.45 19.52 13.98
N CYS A 7 9.85 19.57 12.79
CA CYS A 7 9.61 18.36 11.98
C CYS A 7 10.91 17.67 11.56
N ARG A 8 11.95 18.44 11.23
CA ARG A 8 13.29 17.87 10.96
C ARG A 8 13.86 17.18 12.19
N GLN A 9 13.77 17.80 13.37
CA GLN A 9 14.28 17.24 14.61
C GLN A 9 13.50 15.99 15.01
N ALA A 10 12.17 16.02 14.95
CA ALA A 10 11.32 14.88 15.24
C ALA A 10 11.66 13.67 14.32
N ALA A 11 11.85 13.91 13.02
CA ALA A 11 12.29 12.86 12.10
C ALA A 11 13.70 12.37 12.44
N ALA A 12 14.63 13.29 12.74
CA ALA A 12 16.00 12.96 13.15
C ALA A 12 16.02 12.07 14.38
N ASP A 13 15.22 12.38 15.40
CA ASP A 13 15.16 11.61 16.65
C ASP A 13 14.51 10.23 16.45
N GLN A 14 13.55 10.13 15.53
CA GLN A 14 12.78 8.90 15.33
C GLN A 14 13.46 7.88 14.40
N TYR A 15 13.91 8.28 13.21
CA TYR A 15 14.42 7.32 12.21
C TYR A 15 15.46 7.90 11.25
N HIS A 16 15.52 9.22 11.09
CA HIS A 16 16.25 9.82 9.98
C HIS A 16 17.76 9.81 10.18
N GLN A 17 18.28 9.85 11.41
CA GLN A 17 19.74 9.78 11.64
C GLN A 17 20.34 8.49 11.08
N ALA A 18 19.67 7.35 11.27
CA ALA A 18 20.11 6.04 10.79
C ALA A 18 19.98 5.87 9.26
N LEU A 19 19.17 6.71 8.59
CA LEU A 19 18.97 6.69 7.14
C LEU A 19 19.56 7.91 6.43
N CYS A 20 20.18 8.85 7.15
CA CYS A 20 20.68 10.09 6.58
C CYS A 20 21.95 9.80 5.79
N LEU A 21 21.90 10.02 4.47
CA LEU A 21 23.04 9.79 3.58
C LEU A 21 24.08 10.93 3.64
N GLY A 22 23.71 12.09 4.18
CA GLY A 22 24.59 13.25 4.24
C GLY A 22 25.19 13.59 2.88
N GLN A 23 26.52 13.56 2.79
CA GLN A 23 27.26 13.84 1.55
C GLN A 23 27.15 12.71 0.51
N SER A 24 26.82 11.49 0.93
CA SER A 24 26.65 10.32 0.05
C SER A 24 25.26 10.25 -0.60
N GLN A 25 24.47 11.33 -0.59
CA GLN A 25 23.14 11.33 -1.19
C GLN A 25 23.15 10.95 -2.67
N GLU A 26 24.12 11.47 -3.42
CA GLU A 26 24.32 11.23 -4.86
C GLU A 26 25.34 10.11 -5.14
N ASP A 27 25.76 9.36 -4.12
CA ASP A 27 26.71 8.26 -4.26
C ASP A 27 25.97 6.99 -4.71
N PRO A 28 26.15 6.53 -5.97
CA PRO A 28 25.49 5.32 -6.47
C PRO A 28 26.02 4.05 -5.77
N ASP A 29 27.21 4.12 -5.17
CA ASP A 29 27.81 2.99 -4.48
C ASP A 29 27.34 2.83 -3.03
N HIS A 30 26.65 3.84 -2.49
CA HIS A 30 26.13 3.78 -1.13
C HIS A 30 25.09 2.64 -0.98
N PRO A 31 25.18 1.79 0.06
CA PRO A 31 24.31 0.61 0.22
C PRO A 31 22.80 0.89 0.12
N VAL A 32 22.34 1.98 0.75
CA VAL A 32 20.92 2.41 0.67
C VAL A 32 20.52 2.83 -0.75
N ASN A 33 21.41 3.44 -1.52
CA ASN A 33 21.11 3.83 -2.90
C ASN A 33 21.05 2.58 -3.80
N LYS A 34 21.98 1.63 -3.64
CA LYS A 34 21.90 0.32 -4.33
C LYS A 34 20.59 -0.42 -4.04
N LEU A 35 20.14 -0.41 -2.78
CA LEU A 35 18.86 -1.01 -2.40
C LEU A 35 17.67 -0.34 -3.09
N LYS A 36 17.64 1.00 -3.12
CA LYS A 36 16.58 1.77 -3.78
C LYS A 36 16.57 1.54 -5.30
N ASP A 37 17.74 1.50 -5.92
CA ASP A 37 17.84 1.33 -7.37
C ASP A 37 17.50 -0.10 -7.79
N ALA A 38 17.92 -1.10 -7.00
CA ALA A 38 17.45 -2.48 -7.19
C ALA A 38 15.92 -2.57 -7.08
N TRP A 39 15.31 -1.95 -6.06
CA TRP A 39 13.85 -1.90 -5.94
C TRP A 39 13.17 -1.25 -7.15
N ARG A 40 13.68 -0.11 -7.63
CA ARG A 40 13.14 0.60 -8.80
C ARG A 40 13.23 -0.22 -10.10
N SER A 41 14.25 -1.05 -10.24
CA SER A 41 14.44 -1.90 -11.41
C SER A 41 13.52 -3.12 -11.46
N MET A 42 12.83 -3.42 -10.35
CA MET A 42 11.89 -4.53 -10.28
C MET A 42 10.52 -4.09 -10.80
N HIS A 43 9.99 -4.84 -11.77
CA HIS A 43 8.71 -4.54 -12.42
C HIS A 43 7.48 -4.96 -11.56
N TYR A 44 7.66 -5.19 -10.24
CA TYR A 44 6.65 -5.71 -9.30
C TYR A 44 7.14 -5.52 -7.83
N PRO A 45 6.34 -5.17 -6.77
CA PRO A 45 4.88 -4.98 -6.60
C PRO A 45 4.37 -3.56 -6.88
N PRO A 46 3.03 -3.39 -7.00
CA PRO A 46 2.38 -2.08 -7.16
C PRO A 46 2.64 -1.14 -5.99
N GLU A 47 3.08 0.07 -6.33
CA GLU A 47 2.76 1.45 -5.87
C GLU A 47 2.30 1.73 -4.43
N THR A 48 1.65 0.80 -3.73
CA THR A 48 1.16 1.00 -2.37
C THR A 48 2.26 0.94 -1.31
N SER A 49 3.44 0.40 -1.65
CA SER A 49 4.53 0.29 -0.68
C SER A 49 5.93 0.40 -1.27
N SER A 50 6.88 0.81 -0.42
CA SER A 50 8.28 1.06 -0.78
C SER A 50 9.20 0.23 0.11
N ILE A 51 10.32 -0.24 -0.46
CA ILE A 51 11.43 -0.81 0.33
C ILE A 51 11.90 0.12 1.45
N MET A 52 11.70 1.43 1.27
CA MET A 52 12.05 2.44 2.26
C MET A 52 11.12 2.42 3.49
N LEU A 53 9.91 1.87 3.40
CA LEU A 53 9.07 1.65 4.58
C LEU A 53 9.71 0.62 5.51
N MET A 54 10.20 -0.50 4.97
CA MET A 54 10.98 -1.49 5.73
C MET A 54 12.28 -0.87 6.29
N ALA A 55 12.98 -0.06 5.50
CA ALA A 55 14.17 0.64 5.97
C ALA A 55 13.87 1.58 7.14
N ARG A 56 12.73 2.29 7.09
CA ARG A 56 12.26 3.15 8.18
C ARG A 56 11.86 2.36 9.41
N MET A 57 11.25 1.17 9.27
CA MET A 57 10.96 0.29 10.40
C MET A 57 12.25 -0.09 11.14
N VAL A 58 13.27 -0.55 10.40
CA VAL A 58 14.59 -0.87 10.96
C VAL A 58 15.19 0.35 11.65
N ALA A 59 15.27 1.48 10.95
CA ALA A 59 15.84 2.71 11.48
C ALA A 59 15.15 3.21 12.76
N THR A 60 13.82 3.07 12.82
CA THR A 60 13.03 3.41 14.00
C THR A 60 13.43 2.57 15.20
N VAL A 61 13.59 1.25 15.04
CA VAL A 61 14.06 0.37 16.12
C VAL A 61 15.52 0.69 16.48
N LYS A 62 16.39 0.93 15.49
CA LYS A 62 17.82 1.23 15.74
C LYS A 62 18.01 2.46 16.62
N GLN A 63 17.20 3.51 16.39
CA GLN A 63 17.27 4.76 17.14
C GLN A 63 16.44 4.77 18.44
N ALA A 64 15.49 3.86 18.59
CA ALA A 64 14.62 3.84 19.75
C ALA A 64 15.40 3.57 21.05
N GLN A 65 15.05 4.32 22.09
CA GLN A 65 15.51 4.03 23.46
C GLN A 65 14.94 2.69 23.96
N ASP A 66 13.64 2.44 23.70
CA ASP A 66 12.97 1.17 23.96
C ASP A 66 12.73 0.41 22.65
N LYS A 67 13.74 -0.35 22.23
CA LYS A 67 13.67 -1.20 21.03
C LYS A 67 12.58 -2.27 21.15
N CYS A 68 12.38 -2.81 22.35
CA CYS A 68 11.42 -3.89 22.60
C CYS A 68 9.98 -3.42 22.37
N CYS A 69 9.66 -2.19 22.77
CA CYS A 69 8.35 -1.59 22.50
C CYS A 69 8.03 -1.54 20.99
N TRP A 70 8.98 -1.07 20.17
CA TRP A 70 8.79 -1.02 18.72
C TRP A 70 8.71 -2.40 18.07
N GLN A 71 9.54 -3.34 18.51
CA GLN A 71 9.44 -4.73 18.05
C GLN A 71 8.05 -5.29 18.33
N LYS A 72 7.55 -5.16 19.57
CA LYS A 72 6.20 -5.59 19.96
C LYS A 72 5.10 -4.90 19.15
N LEU A 73 5.29 -3.63 18.80
CA LEU A 73 4.35 -2.92 17.93
C LEU A 73 4.31 -3.56 16.54
N PHE A 74 5.47 -3.81 15.93
CA PHE A 74 5.53 -4.41 14.60
C PHE A 74 5.02 -5.85 14.57
N PHE A 75 5.21 -6.62 15.65
CA PHE A 75 4.66 -7.99 15.78
C PHE A 75 3.13 -8.07 15.81
N GLN A 76 2.42 -6.94 15.96
CA GLN A 76 0.95 -6.93 15.91
C GLN A 76 0.39 -6.93 14.49
N PHE A 77 1.20 -6.59 13.48
CA PHE A 77 0.76 -6.62 12.09
C PHE A 77 0.78 -8.04 11.53
N CYS A 78 -0.10 -8.34 10.57
CA CYS A 78 -0.12 -9.63 9.91
C CYS A 78 1.16 -9.82 9.09
N SER A 79 1.95 -10.87 9.34
CA SER A 79 3.19 -11.15 8.59
C SER A 79 3.15 -12.50 7.87
N ARG A 80 1.94 -13.03 7.62
CA ARG A 80 1.75 -14.33 6.99
C ARG A 80 2.12 -14.26 5.52
N ALA A 81 3.10 -15.06 5.14
CA ALA A 81 3.58 -15.22 3.76
C ALA A 81 2.74 -16.22 2.95
N ALA A 82 2.04 -17.11 3.64
CA ALA A 82 1.16 -18.13 3.08
C ALA A 82 -0.01 -18.38 4.02
N ASN A 83 -1.14 -18.79 3.45
CA ASN A 83 -2.25 -19.39 4.17
C ASN A 83 -2.26 -20.90 3.87
N GLU A 84 -1.77 -21.69 4.82
CA GLU A 84 -1.64 -23.15 4.69
C GLU A 84 -3.00 -23.87 4.62
N GLU A 85 -4.07 -23.27 5.18
CA GLU A 85 -5.42 -23.86 5.17
C GLU A 85 -6.05 -23.80 3.77
N GLU A 86 -5.68 -22.80 2.95
CA GLU A 86 -6.25 -22.53 1.63
C GLU A 86 -5.22 -22.73 0.49
N GLU A 87 -3.99 -23.15 0.80
CA GLU A 87 -2.85 -23.27 -0.13
C GLU A 87 -2.52 -21.97 -0.90
N ILE A 88 -2.79 -20.80 -0.30
CA ILE A 88 -2.59 -19.49 -0.95
C ILE A 88 -1.23 -18.91 -0.53
N ALA A 89 -0.34 -18.66 -1.49
CA ALA A 89 0.90 -17.92 -1.25
C ALA A 89 0.78 -16.48 -1.75
N HIS A 90 1.40 -15.53 -1.05
CA HIS A 90 1.42 -14.14 -1.48
C HIS A 90 2.09 -14.04 -2.84
N LYS A 91 1.48 -13.33 -3.79
CA LYS A 91 1.97 -13.23 -5.19
C LYS A 91 3.44 -12.80 -5.28
N LEU A 92 3.84 -11.93 -4.36
CA LEU A 92 5.22 -11.45 -4.18
C LEU A 92 6.25 -12.49 -3.72
N LEU A 93 5.82 -13.66 -3.28
CA LEU A 93 6.67 -14.75 -2.81
C LEU A 93 6.67 -15.95 -3.77
N GLY A 94 6.03 -15.81 -4.95
CA GLY A 94 6.02 -16.85 -5.98
C GLY A 94 7.40 -17.13 -6.59
N GLU A 95 7.54 -18.28 -7.24
CA GLU A 95 8.82 -18.78 -7.79
C GLU A 95 9.52 -17.78 -8.73
N LYS A 96 8.74 -17.03 -9.52
CA LYS A 96 9.24 -15.98 -10.44
C LYS A 96 10.01 -14.86 -9.73
N PHE A 97 9.81 -14.67 -8.42
CA PHE A 97 10.38 -13.55 -7.65
C PHE A 97 11.48 -13.97 -6.66
N GLN A 98 11.80 -15.27 -6.55
CA GLN A 98 12.78 -15.75 -5.57
C GLN A 98 14.19 -15.17 -5.78
N GLY A 99 14.63 -15.02 -7.03
CA GLY A 99 15.92 -14.39 -7.35
C GLY A 99 15.97 -12.92 -6.94
N HIS A 100 14.89 -12.18 -7.21
CA HIS A 100 14.72 -10.78 -6.81
C HIS A 100 14.72 -10.60 -5.29
N LEU A 101 13.97 -11.43 -4.57
CA LEU A 101 13.94 -11.39 -3.10
C LEU A 101 15.31 -11.66 -2.48
N THR A 102 16.07 -12.59 -3.04
CA THR A 102 17.43 -12.92 -2.58
C THR A 102 18.37 -11.74 -2.75
N LEU A 103 18.32 -11.07 -3.91
CA LEU A 103 19.10 -9.85 -4.16
C LEU A 103 18.69 -8.72 -3.21
N LEU A 104 17.39 -8.45 -3.07
CA LEU A 104 16.89 -7.41 -2.17
C LEU A 104 17.30 -7.67 -0.73
N GLN A 105 17.19 -8.92 -0.26
CA GLN A 105 17.63 -9.29 1.08
C GLN A 105 19.11 -9.00 1.27
N ALA A 106 19.98 -9.41 0.34
CA ALA A 106 21.41 -9.17 0.44
C ALA A 106 21.75 -7.67 0.51
N LEU A 107 21.10 -6.85 -0.33
CA LEU A 107 21.26 -5.40 -0.32
C LEU A 107 20.69 -4.77 0.96
N PHE A 108 19.54 -5.25 1.43
CA PHE A 108 18.88 -4.79 2.65
C PHE A 108 19.75 -5.05 3.88
N THR A 109 20.29 -6.26 4.00
CA THR A 109 21.27 -6.63 5.04
C THR A 109 22.51 -5.75 4.98
N THR A 110 23.10 -5.59 3.80
CA THR A 110 24.29 -4.74 3.63
C THR A 110 24.03 -3.29 4.05
N ALA A 111 22.83 -2.78 3.77
CA ALA A 111 22.49 -1.39 4.05
C ALA A 111 22.09 -1.13 5.51
N LEU A 112 21.43 -2.09 6.17
CA LEU A 112 20.63 -1.79 7.37
C LEU A 112 20.85 -2.73 8.56
N TYR A 113 21.66 -3.78 8.42
CA TYR A 113 21.84 -4.81 9.46
C TYR A 113 21.99 -4.23 10.89
N ASP A 114 21.34 -4.89 11.83
CA ASP A 114 21.43 -4.60 13.27
C ASP A 114 21.24 -5.91 14.05
N ASP A 115 22.13 -6.17 15.01
CA ASP A 115 22.11 -7.40 15.81
C ASP A 115 20.83 -7.58 16.63
N HIS A 116 20.11 -6.50 16.96
CA HIS A 116 18.84 -6.58 17.70
C HIS A 116 17.67 -7.00 16.80
N LEU A 117 17.87 -6.99 15.48
CA LEU A 117 16.89 -7.32 14.46
C LEU A 117 17.37 -8.46 13.55
N ASP A 118 18.34 -9.27 14.03
CA ASP A 118 18.94 -10.39 13.30
C ASP A 118 17.92 -11.25 12.55
N MET A 119 16.78 -11.55 13.19
CA MET A 119 15.70 -12.32 12.61
C MET A 119 15.17 -11.71 11.30
N TRP A 120 15.04 -10.39 11.19
CA TRP A 120 14.54 -9.72 9.97
C TRP A 120 15.51 -9.80 8.79
N PHE A 121 16.78 -10.11 9.04
CA PHE A 121 17.81 -10.23 8.00
C PHE A 121 18.04 -11.67 7.54
N THR A 122 17.37 -12.64 8.15
CA THR A 122 17.28 -14.03 7.64
C THR A 122 16.39 -14.09 6.40
N PRO A 123 16.53 -15.11 5.52
CA PRO A 123 15.66 -15.24 4.35
C PRO A 123 14.19 -15.32 4.73
N GLU A 124 13.86 -16.07 5.78
CA GLU A 124 12.50 -16.24 6.28
C GLU A 124 11.96 -14.94 6.89
N GLY A 125 12.75 -14.28 7.74
CA GLY A 125 12.32 -13.03 8.38
C GLY A 125 12.18 -11.87 7.39
N PHE A 126 13.03 -11.81 6.36
CA PHE A 126 12.87 -10.81 5.30
C PHE A 126 11.58 -11.05 4.51
N ARG A 127 11.23 -12.31 4.20
CA ARG A 127 9.94 -12.66 3.58
C ARG A 127 8.76 -12.29 4.48
N SER A 128 8.85 -12.52 5.78
CA SER A 128 7.82 -12.10 6.74
C SER A 128 7.67 -10.58 6.80
N LEU A 129 8.77 -9.83 6.76
CA LEU A 129 8.75 -8.37 6.74
C LEU A 129 8.11 -7.85 5.44
N PHE A 130 8.41 -8.51 4.32
CA PHE A 130 7.80 -8.22 3.03
C PHE A 130 6.29 -8.46 3.04
N ALA A 131 5.85 -9.61 3.57
CA ALA A 131 4.44 -9.94 3.73
C ALA A 131 3.74 -8.96 4.68
N LEU A 132 4.40 -8.55 5.76
CA LEU A 132 3.89 -7.54 6.68
C LEU A 132 3.60 -6.22 5.96
N VAL A 133 4.60 -5.71 5.25
CA VAL A 133 4.45 -4.44 4.55
C VAL A 133 3.45 -4.56 3.39
N GLY A 134 3.40 -5.70 2.69
CA GLY A 134 2.46 -5.93 1.59
C GLY A 134 1.00 -6.05 2.03
N THR A 135 0.74 -6.66 3.18
CA THR A 135 -0.64 -6.92 3.65
C THR A 135 -1.22 -5.81 4.53
N ASN A 136 -0.37 -4.95 5.11
CA ASN A 136 -0.81 -3.89 6.04
C ASN A 136 -0.44 -2.48 5.54
N GLY A 137 0.30 -2.37 4.44
CA GLY A 137 0.71 -1.09 3.88
C GLY A 137 -0.50 -0.28 3.40
N GLN A 138 -0.60 0.96 3.86
CA GLN A 138 -1.60 1.91 3.42
C GLN A 138 -0.93 3.03 2.63
N GLY A 139 -1.36 3.22 1.38
CA GLY A 139 -1.02 4.42 0.62
C GLY A 139 -1.54 5.67 1.32
N ILE A 140 -0.66 6.63 1.56
CA ILE A 140 -1.00 7.95 2.10
C ILE A 140 -1.19 8.83 0.88
N GLY A 141 -2.46 8.97 0.50
CA GLY A 141 -2.85 9.71 -0.67
C GLY A 141 -3.48 11.04 -0.32
N THR A 142 -2.85 12.10 -0.78
CA THR A 142 -3.20 13.48 -0.48
C THR A 142 -3.34 14.20 -1.81
N SER A 143 -4.50 14.03 -2.44
CA SER A 143 -4.74 14.61 -3.76
C SER A 143 -5.20 16.04 -3.62
N SER A 144 -4.30 16.97 -3.92
CA SER A 144 -4.65 18.40 -4.04
C SER A 144 -5.79 18.60 -5.05
N LEU A 145 -5.82 17.78 -6.10
CA LEU A 145 -6.89 17.78 -7.09
C LEU A 145 -8.21 17.29 -6.50
N SER A 146 -8.24 16.16 -5.78
CA SER A 146 -9.46 15.67 -5.12
C SER A 146 -10.01 16.68 -4.12
N GLN A 147 -9.16 17.35 -3.33
CA GLN A 147 -9.63 18.42 -2.45
C GLN A 147 -10.24 19.60 -3.20
N TRP A 148 -9.63 19.99 -4.33
CA TRP A 148 -10.19 21.04 -5.17
C TRP A 148 -11.56 20.62 -5.74
N VAL A 149 -11.69 19.37 -6.20
CA VAL A 149 -12.97 18.79 -6.66
C VAL A 149 -14.02 18.78 -5.55
N HIS A 150 -13.66 18.34 -4.34
CA HIS A 150 -14.58 18.39 -3.20
C HIS A 150 -14.95 19.82 -2.79
N ALA A 151 -14.04 20.78 -2.90
CA ALA A 151 -14.36 22.18 -2.67
C ALA A 151 -15.33 22.72 -3.74
N CYS A 152 -15.22 22.23 -4.98
CA CYS A 152 -16.19 22.51 -6.04
C CYS A 152 -17.59 21.96 -5.72
N ASP A 153 -17.70 20.86 -4.97
CA ASP A 153 -19.00 20.30 -4.57
C ASP A 153 -19.84 21.25 -3.71
N ALA A 154 -19.18 22.09 -2.90
CA ALA A 154 -19.84 23.06 -2.04
C ALA A 154 -20.29 24.33 -2.78
N LEU A 155 -20.01 24.47 -4.08
CA LEU A 155 -20.39 25.66 -4.84
C LEU A 155 -21.89 25.65 -5.18
N GLU A 156 -22.57 26.76 -4.87
CA GLU A 156 -23.94 27.00 -5.33
C GLU A 156 -23.93 27.41 -6.81
N LEU A 157 -24.14 26.44 -7.70
CA LEU A 157 -24.14 26.62 -9.16
C LEU A 157 -25.51 26.32 -9.76
N SER A 158 -25.83 26.98 -10.88
CA SER A 158 -26.97 26.55 -11.70
C SER A 158 -26.69 25.18 -12.32
N SER A 159 -27.74 24.42 -12.67
CA SER A 159 -27.59 23.07 -13.25
C SER A 159 -26.67 23.05 -14.47
N GLN A 160 -26.75 24.07 -15.35
CA GLN A 160 -25.90 24.16 -16.53
C GLN A 160 -24.42 24.39 -16.17
N GLN A 161 -24.14 25.23 -15.17
CA GLN A 161 -22.76 25.47 -14.72
C GLN A 161 -22.19 24.23 -14.01
N ARG A 162 -23.03 23.49 -13.29
CA ARG A 162 -22.64 22.24 -12.64
C ARG A 162 -22.23 21.19 -13.67
N GLU A 163 -23.05 20.96 -14.70
CA GLU A 163 -22.71 20.03 -15.79
C GLU A 163 -21.41 20.42 -16.52
N GLN A 164 -21.19 21.72 -16.74
CA GLN A 164 -19.96 22.20 -17.36
C GLN A 164 -18.72 21.95 -16.48
N LEU A 165 -18.86 22.17 -15.17
CA LEU A 165 -17.78 21.94 -14.21
C LEU A 165 -17.46 20.45 -14.09
N ASP A 166 -18.47 19.60 -13.93
CA ASP A 166 -18.30 18.15 -13.84
C ASP A 166 -17.62 17.62 -15.12
N SER A 167 -18.05 18.07 -16.31
CA SER A 167 -17.39 17.68 -17.58
C SER A 167 -15.94 18.16 -17.68
N PHE A 168 -15.62 19.34 -17.14
CA PHE A 168 -14.25 19.84 -17.09
C PHE A 168 -13.39 19.01 -16.13
N ILE A 169 -13.91 18.67 -14.96
CA ILE A 169 -13.23 17.84 -13.96
C ILE A 169 -12.93 16.45 -14.56
N ASP A 170 -13.92 15.84 -15.21
CA ASP A 170 -13.74 14.54 -15.88
C ASP A 170 -12.64 14.58 -16.94
N GLN A 171 -12.61 15.65 -17.76
CA GLN A 171 -11.57 15.81 -18.76
C GLN A 171 -10.20 16.06 -18.11
N LEU A 172 -10.15 16.83 -17.04
CA LEU A 172 -8.91 17.11 -16.30
C LEU A 172 -8.30 15.82 -15.72
N TYR A 173 -9.12 14.94 -15.14
CA TYR A 173 -8.64 13.63 -14.66
C TYR A 173 -8.06 12.79 -15.80
N LYS A 174 -8.75 12.71 -16.94
CA LYS A 174 -8.25 11.99 -18.13
C LYS A 174 -6.96 12.58 -18.67
N ASP A 175 -6.86 13.91 -18.73
CA ASP A 175 -5.68 14.59 -19.22
C ASP A 175 -4.48 14.36 -18.29
N ILE A 176 -4.70 14.39 -16.97
CA ILE A 176 -3.63 14.11 -16.01
C ILE A 176 -3.23 12.64 -16.08
N GLU A 177 -4.18 11.70 -16.06
CA GLU A 177 -3.93 10.26 -16.16
C GLU A 177 -3.12 9.93 -17.43
N LYS A 178 -3.43 10.56 -18.56
CA LYS A 178 -2.67 10.39 -19.80
C LYS A 178 -1.21 10.83 -19.67
N GLU A 179 -0.93 11.89 -18.92
CA GLU A 179 0.42 12.44 -18.77
C GLU A 179 1.20 11.81 -17.60
N THR A 180 0.52 11.36 -16.55
CA THR A 180 1.13 10.86 -15.30
C THR A 180 0.94 9.37 -15.05
N GLY A 181 0.08 8.69 -15.79
CA GLY A 181 -0.38 7.34 -15.49
C GLY A 181 -1.17 7.26 -14.17
N ASP A 182 -1.13 6.10 -13.54
CA ASP A 182 -1.85 5.77 -12.30
C ASP A 182 -1.39 6.58 -11.05
N PHE A 183 -0.31 7.35 -11.16
CA PHE A 183 0.36 8.05 -10.05
C PHE A 183 -0.24 9.41 -9.68
N LEU A 184 -1.56 9.57 -9.75
CA LEU A 184 -2.22 10.84 -9.41
C LEU A 184 -2.20 11.16 -7.91
N ASN A 185 -2.22 10.13 -7.05
CA ASN A 185 -2.67 10.30 -5.66
C ASN A 185 -1.76 9.71 -4.58
N CYS A 186 -0.54 9.23 -4.83
CA CYS A 186 0.31 8.63 -3.80
C CYS A 186 1.49 9.53 -3.39
N GLU A 187 1.40 10.17 -2.22
CA GLU A 187 2.51 10.96 -1.63
C GLU A 187 3.39 10.11 -0.69
N GLY A 188 2.96 8.91 -0.32
CA GLY A 188 3.76 7.97 0.45
C GLY A 188 3.00 6.72 0.89
N SER A 189 3.59 5.98 1.83
CA SER A 189 2.97 4.81 2.45
C SER A 189 3.29 4.74 3.95
N GLY A 190 2.41 4.10 4.70
CA GLY A 190 2.53 3.95 6.16
C GLY A 190 1.86 2.69 6.68
N LEU A 191 2.08 2.42 7.96
CA LEU A 191 1.45 1.32 8.71
C LEU A 191 0.57 1.91 9.81
N PHE A 192 -0.70 1.49 9.85
CA PHE A 192 -1.71 2.06 10.75
C PHE A 192 -2.39 0.94 11.54
N LEU A 193 -1.87 0.65 12.74
CA LEU A 193 -2.28 -0.50 13.55
C LEU A 193 -3.80 -0.69 13.68
N LEU A 194 -4.54 0.39 13.99
CA LEU A 194 -6.00 0.31 14.16
C LEU A 194 -6.73 0.01 12.85
N GLN A 195 -6.29 0.61 11.74
CA GLN A 195 -6.86 0.33 10.42
C GLN A 195 -6.52 -1.10 9.98
N SER A 196 -5.28 -1.55 10.20
CA SER A 196 -4.84 -2.92 9.87
C SER A 196 -5.53 -4.00 10.72
N SER A 197 -6.20 -3.61 11.82
CA SER A 197 -7.02 -4.52 12.63
C SER A 197 -8.44 -4.70 12.09
N CYS A 198 -8.86 -3.88 11.11
CA CYS A 198 -10.20 -3.95 10.52
C CYS A 198 -10.22 -4.93 9.34
N ASN A 199 -11.09 -5.93 9.38
CA ASN A 199 -11.20 -6.93 8.32
C ASN A 199 -11.85 -6.38 7.04
N HIS A 200 -11.73 -7.16 5.97
CA HIS A 200 -12.31 -6.82 4.68
C HIS A 200 -13.82 -7.12 4.59
N SER A 201 -14.55 -6.24 3.90
CA SER A 201 -15.84 -6.53 3.28
C SER A 201 -15.95 -5.79 1.94
N CYS A 202 -16.52 -6.43 0.91
CA CYS A 202 -16.83 -5.75 -0.36
C CYS A 202 -17.99 -4.74 -0.21
N ILE A 203 -18.73 -4.82 0.89
CA ILE A 203 -19.73 -3.85 1.36
C ILE A 203 -19.30 -3.32 2.74
N PRO A 204 -18.26 -2.47 2.79
CA PRO A 204 -17.70 -2.03 4.06
C PRO A 204 -18.68 -1.12 4.81
N LYS A 205 -18.57 -1.13 6.15
CA LYS A 205 -19.32 -0.21 7.02
C LYS A 205 -18.50 0.99 7.46
N ALA A 206 -17.19 0.94 7.26
CA ALA A 206 -16.30 2.05 7.51
C ALA A 206 -15.33 2.24 6.33
N GLU A 207 -14.82 3.45 6.19
CA GLU A 207 -13.80 3.80 5.21
C GLU A 207 -12.60 4.46 5.87
N ALA A 208 -11.41 4.18 5.34
CA ALA A 208 -10.19 4.88 5.70
C ALA A 208 -9.98 6.05 4.74
N SER A 209 -9.74 7.25 5.28
CA SER A 209 -9.49 8.45 4.49
C SER A 209 -8.47 9.38 5.14
N PHE A 210 -7.94 10.32 4.36
CA PHE A 210 -7.00 11.35 4.81
C PHE A 210 -7.61 12.75 4.58
N PRO A 211 -8.70 13.11 5.27
CA PRO A 211 -9.50 14.30 4.96
C PRO A 211 -8.71 15.61 5.11
N ASN A 212 -7.65 15.60 5.93
CA ASN A 212 -6.82 16.77 6.23
C ASN A 212 -5.54 16.83 5.39
N ASN A 213 -5.43 16.00 4.36
CA ASN A 213 -4.28 15.96 3.47
C ASN A 213 -2.94 15.78 4.21
N ASN A 214 -2.93 14.93 5.22
CA ASN A 214 -1.77 14.67 6.07
C ASN A 214 -1.67 13.16 6.37
N PHE A 215 -0.71 12.78 7.22
CA PHE A 215 -0.48 11.38 7.57
C PHE A 215 -1.47 10.84 8.62
N LEU A 216 -2.49 11.60 9.05
CA LEU A 216 -3.48 11.15 10.02
C LEU A 216 -4.62 10.45 9.29
N LEU A 217 -4.70 9.13 9.47
CA LEU A 217 -5.78 8.31 8.94
C LEU A 217 -7.03 8.49 9.80
N HIS A 218 -8.15 8.78 9.13
CA HIS A 218 -9.48 8.79 9.71
C HIS A 218 -10.20 7.51 9.32
N LEU A 219 -10.83 6.85 10.29
CA LEU A 219 -11.72 5.73 10.06
C LEU A 219 -13.15 6.21 10.31
N SER A 220 -13.93 6.37 9.25
CA SER A 220 -15.27 6.97 9.29
C SER A 220 -16.33 5.92 8.99
N ALA A 221 -17.43 5.94 9.73
CA ALA A 221 -18.57 5.07 9.46
C ALA A 221 -19.34 5.53 8.22
N LEU A 222 -19.65 4.60 7.32
CA LEU A 222 -20.47 4.80 6.12
C LEU A 222 -21.97 4.57 6.39
N SER A 223 -22.28 3.91 7.50
CA SER A 223 -23.63 3.58 7.94
C SER A 223 -23.62 3.34 9.46
N ASP A 224 -24.80 3.23 10.07
CA ASP A 224 -24.90 2.90 11.49
C ASP A 224 -24.26 1.53 11.79
N ILE A 225 -23.42 1.50 12.82
CA ILE A 225 -22.73 0.30 13.31
C ILE A 225 -23.27 -0.02 14.71
N SER A 226 -23.91 -1.17 14.87
CA SER A 226 -24.51 -1.56 16.15
C SER A 226 -23.47 -2.15 17.12
N PRO A 227 -23.68 -2.10 18.45
CA PRO A 227 -22.81 -2.80 19.40
C PRO A 227 -22.70 -4.30 19.11
N GLY A 228 -21.47 -4.83 19.07
CA GLY A 228 -21.19 -6.21 18.64
C GLY A 228 -21.01 -6.37 17.11
N GLU A 229 -21.38 -5.33 16.37
CA GLU A 229 -20.98 -5.00 15.01
C GLU A 229 -19.48 -5.14 14.73
N GLU A 230 -19.04 -6.04 13.84
CA GLU A 230 -17.67 -5.97 13.33
C GLU A 230 -17.50 -4.75 12.41
N ILE A 231 -16.38 -4.04 12.58
CA ILE A 231 -16.01 -2.90 11.73
C ILE A 231 -15.18 -3.43 10.56
N CYS A 232 -15.81 -3.51 9.38
CA CYS A 232 -15.12 -3.90 8.15
C CYS A 232 -14.86 -2.70 7.23
N ILE A 233 -13.68 -2.69 6.64
CA ILE A 233 -13.25 -1.76 5.59
C ILE A 233 -13.12 -2.50 4.24
N SER A 234 -12.93 -1.77 3.14
CA SER A 234 -12.55 -2.40 1.87
C SER A 234 -11.03 -2.36 1.70
N TYR A 235 -10.47 -3.47 1.21
CA TYR A 235 -9.07 -3.57 0.79
C TYR A 235 -8.92 -3.35 -0.72
N LEU A 236 -10.06 -3.21 -1.39
CA LEU A 236 -10.21 -2.98 -2.82
C LEU A 236 -10.61 -1.52 -3.03
N ASP A 237 -10.10 -0.90 -4.08
CA ASP A 237 -10.55 0.42 -4.52
C ASP A 237 -12.00 0.39 -5.05
N CYS A 238 -12.57 1.57 -5.35
CA CYS A 238 -13.95 1.68 -5.82
C CYS A 238 -14.18 0.87 -7.11
N CYS A 239 -13.29 1.00 -8.10
CA CYS A 239 -13.39 0.31 -9.38
C CYS A 239 -13.33 -1.22 -9.21
N GLN A 240 -12.39 -1.71 -8.38
CA GLN A 240 -12.22 -3.13 -8.07
C GLN A 240 -13.43 -3.69 -7.32
N ARG A 241 -14.03 -2.94 -6.39
CA ARG A 241 -15.23 -3.37 -5.64
C ARG A 241 -16.43 -3.63 -6.54
N ASP A 242 -16.51 -2.95 -7.68
CA ASP A 242 -17.62 -3.07 -8.62
C ASP A 242 -17.40 -4.12 -9.70
N ARG A 243 -16.19 -4.72 -9.78
CA ARG A 243 -15.90 -5.88 -10.63
C ARG A 243 -16.63 -7.14 -10.15
N SER A 244 -16.58 -8.20 -10.97
CA SER A 244 -17.22 -9.49 -10.68
C SER A 244 -16.72 -10.12 -9.37
N CYS A 245 -17.50 -11.07 -8.83
CA CYS A 245 -17.10 -11.81 -7.64
C CYS A 245 -15.74 -12.49 -7.87
N HIS A 246 -15.52 -13.11 -9.03
CA HIS A 246 -14.26 -13.75 -9.39
C HIS A 246 -13.08 -12.77 -9.34
N SER A 247 -13.16 -11.62 -10.01
CA SER A 247 -12.07 -10.65 -10.05
C SER A 247 -11.71 -10.16 -8.65
N ARG A 248 -12.72 -9.87 -7.80
CA ARG A 248 -12.50 -9.46 -6.40
C ARG A 248 -11.82 -10.57 -5.59
N GLN A 249 -12.31 -11.81 -5.69
CA GLN A 249 -11.72 -12.95 -4.99
C GLN A 249 -10.28 -13.20 -5.43
N LYS A 250 -9.99 -13.10 -6.72
CA LYS A 250 -8.63 -13.25 -7.27
C LYS A 250 -7.68 -12.24 -6.63
N ILE A 251 -8.04 -10.96 -6.60
CA ILE A 251 -7.22 -9.90 -5.99
C ILE A 251 -7.02 -10.15 -4.49
N LEU A 252 -8.09 -10.51 -3.77
CA LEU A 252 -8.02 -10.74 -2.32
C LEU A 252 -7.17 -11.98 -1.97
N ARG A 253 -7.27 -13.06 -2.75
CA ARG A 253 -6.44 -14.25 -2.57
C ARG A 253 -4.97 -13.93 -2.85
N GLU A 254 -4.67 -13.30 -3.98
CA GLU A 254 -3.28 -13.03 -4.39
C GLU A 254 -2.52 -12.09 -3.44
N ASN A 255 -3.22 -11.10 -2.84
CA ASN A 255 -2.59 -10.05 -2.04
C ASN A 255 -2.82 -10.18 -0.52
N TYR A 256 -3.92 -10.79 -0.09
CA TYR A 256 -4.30 -10.85 1.34
C TYR A 256 -4.53 -12.28 1.86
N LEU A 257 -4.41 -13.29 0.99
CA LEU A 257 -4.38 -14.71 1.37
C LEU A 257 -5.67 -15.23 2.02
N PHE A 258 -6.83 -14.70 1.64
CA PHE A 258 -8.12 -15.16 2.14
C PHE A 258 -9.20 -15.16 1.05
N VAL A 259 -10.30 -15.86 1.32
CA VAL A 259 -11.51 -15.87 0.50
C VAL A 259 -12.59 -15.03 1.19
N CYS A 260 -13.10 -14.02 0.50
CA CYS A 260 -14.13 -13.14 1.06
C CYS A 260 -15.48 -13.84 1.11
N SER A 261 -16.08 -13.92 2.30
CA SER A 261 -17.42 -14.49 2.53
C SER A 261 -18.46 -13.42 2.88
N CYS A 262 -18.20 -12.14 2.52
CA CYS A 262 -19.14 -11.06 2.79
C CYS A 262 -20.48 -11.27 2.03
N PRO A 263 -21.59 -10.64 2.46
CA PRO A 263 -22.89 -10.83 1.83
C PRO A 263 -22.91 -10.58 0.32
N LYS A 264 -22.16 -9.59 -0.19
CA LYS A 264 -22.02 -9.32 -1.63
C LYS A 264 -21.34 -10.46 -2.38
N CYS A 265 -20.29 -11.06 -1.80
CA CYS A 265 -19.62 -12.20 -2.41
C CYS A 265 -20.51 -13.44 -2.41
N VAL A 266 -21.19 -13.72 -1.29
CA VAL A 266 -22.10 -14.87 -1.15
C VAL A 266 -23.27 -14.78 -2.12
N SER A 267 -23.88 -13.60 -2.28
CA SER A 267 -25.00 -13.42 -3.21
C SER A 267 -24.63 -13.58 -4.68
N GLN A 268 -23.35 -13.39 -5.02
CA GLN A 268 -22.83 -13.42 -6.39
C GLN A 268 -22.06 -14.70 -6.73
N MET A 269 -22.08 -15.72 -5.85
CA MET A 269 -21.28 -16.95 -6.05
C MET A 269 -21.65 -17.73 -7.33
N ASP A 270 -22.92 -17.67 -7.73
CA ASP A 270 -23.47 -18.42 -8.86
C ASP A 270 -23.66 -17.56 -10.13
N GLU A 271 -23.28 -16.28 -10.09
CA GLU A 271 -23.33 -15.40 -11.25
C GLU A 271 -22.23 -15.77 -12.24
N LEU A 272 -22.57 -15.94 -13.53
CA LEU A 272 -21.58 -16.18 -14.57
C LEU A 272 -20.63 -14.98 -14.66
N ASP A 273 -19.33 -15.24 -14.81
CA ASP A 273 -18.32 -14.23 -15.11
C ASP A 273 -18.60 -13.61 -16.48
N LEU A 274 -19.46 -12.59 -16.50
CA LEU A 274 -19.58 -11.67 -17.62
C LEU A 274 -18.52 -10.59 -17.42
N THR A 275 -17.24 -10.94 -17.58
CA THR A 275 -16.22 -9.91 -17.77
C THR A 275 -16.48 -9.29 -19.15
N SER A 276 -16.64 -7.96 -19.20
CA SER A 276 -16.61 -7.27 -20.48
C SER A 276 -15.27 -7.61 -21.14
N SER A 277 -15.32 -7.95 -22.43
CA SER A 277 -14.18 -8.36 -23.28
C SER A 277 -13.13 -7.27 -23.53
N GLU A 278 -12.87 -6.42 -22.53
CA GLU A 278 -11.70 -5.55 -22.42
C GLU A 278 -10.60 -6.20 -21.55
N GLU A 279 -10.82 -7.44 -21.08
CA GLU A 279 -9.75 -8.32 -20.62
C GLU A 279 -8.99 -8.84 -21.85
N GLY A 280 -8.25 -7.93 -22.49
CA GLY A 280 -7.08 -8.30 -23.28
C GLY A 280 -5.96 -8.70 -22.32
N ASP A 281 -5.24 -9.74 -22.72
CA ASP A 281 -4.04 -10.31 -22.13
C ASP A 281 -2.86 -9.33 -21.98
N ASP A 282 -3.02 -8.20 -21.27
CA ASP A 282 -1.94 -7.23 -21.06
C ASP A 282 -0.90 -7.66 -20.00
N MET A 283 -0.71 -8.98 -19.81
CA MET A 283 0.48 -9.52 -19.13
C MET A 283 0.90 -10.93 -19.60
N GLU A 284 0.50 -11.39 -20.80
CA GLU A 284 1.01 -12.68 -21.34
C GLU A 284 1.73 -12.65 -22.71
N GLU A 285 1.80 -11.55 -23.46
CA GLU A 285 2.60 -11.53 -24.70
C GLU A 285 3.35 -10.20 -24.94
N GLU A 286 4.62 -10.12 -24.52
CA GLU A 286 5.71 -9.50 -25.31
C GLU A 286 7.09 -9.75 -24.67
N ILE A 287 7.55 -11.00 -24.68
CA ILE A 287 8.99 -11.28 -24.78
C ILE A 287 9.15 -12.34 -25.86
N THR A 288 9.13 -11.91 -27.12
CA THR A 288 9.78 -12.69 -28.17
C THR A 288 11.29 -12.53 -28.02
N ASP A 289 11.97 -13.68 -27.96
CA ASP A 289 13.42 -13.85 -28.06
C ASP A 289 14.12 -12.79 -28.91
N VAL A 290 15.20 -12.20 -28.36
CA VAL A 290 16.57 -12.13 -28.91
C VAL A 290 17.50 -11.52 -27.84
#